data_AF-A0A925PZD4-F1
#
_entry.id   AF-A0A925PZD4-F1
#
_cell.length_a   1.000
_cell.length_b   1.000
_cell.length_c   1.000
_cell.angle_alpha   90.00
_cell.angle_beta   90.00
_cell.angle_gamma   90.00
#
_symmetry.space_group_name_H-M   'P 1'
#
loop_
_entity.id
_entity.type
_entity.pdbx_description
1 polymer ?
#
loop_
_entity_poly.entity_id
_entity_poly.type
_entity_poly.pdbx_seq_one_letter_code
_entity_poly.pdbx_strand_id
1 'polypeptide(L)' 'DVRYYLVAILFIIFDLEIAFLFPWAVVLDSIGTFGLVAMGIFLFILVVGFIYEWKKGALEWD' A
#
# COMPACT_ATOMS: atom_id res chain seq x y z
N ASP A 1 -7.07 -7.35 22.38
CA ASP A 1 -7.55 -7.50 20.99
C ASP A 1 -6.60 -6.82 20.01
N VAL A 2 -5.37 -7.35 19.89
CA VAL A 2 -4.30 -6.71 19.09
C VAL A 2 -4.56 -6.87 17.59
N ARG A 3 -5.39 -7.84 17.21
CA ARG A 3 -5.76 -8.14 15.82
C ARG A 3 -6.62 -7.04 15.19
N TYR A 4 -7.62 -6.50 15.90
CA TYR A 4 -8.41 -5.38 15.38
C TYR A 4 -7.56 -4.12 15.15
N TYR A 5 -6.53 -3.90 15.98
CA TYR A 5 -5.59 -2.81 15.79
C TYR A 5 -4.75 -3.00 14.51
N LEU A 6 -4.27 -4.21 14.25
CA LEU A 6 -3.52 -4.53 13.03
C LEU A 6 -4.38 -4.34 11.77
N VAL A 7 -5.64 -4.80 11.80
CA VAL A 7 -6.60 -4.57 10.70
C VAL A 7 -6.86 -3.07 10.49
N ALA A 8 -7.00 -2.29 11.58
CA ALA A 8 -7.21 -0.84 11.49
C ALA A 8 -5.99 -0.11 10.91
N ILE A 9 -4.78 -0.45 11.33
CA ILE A 9 -3.55 0.11 10.74
C ILE A 9 -3.47 -0.25 9.26
N LEU A 10 -3.69 -1.51 8.90
CA LEU A 10 -3.64 -1.95 7.52
C LEU A 10 -4.65 -1.20 6.66
N PHE A 11 -5.86 -1.00 7.16
CA PHE A 11 -6.89 -0.19 6.50
C PHE A 11 -6.42 1.26 6.30
N ILE A 12 -5.83 1.90 7.31
CA ILE A 12 -5.28 3.27 7.21
C ILE A 12 -4.16 3.33 6.16
N ILE A 13 -3.26 2.35 6.13
CA ILE A 13 -2.16 2.30 5.17
C ILE A 13 -2.70 2.15 3.75
N PHE A 14 -3.68 1.26 3.54
CA PHE A 14 -4.29 1.04 2.24
C PHE A 14 -5.10 2.26 1.76
N ASP A 15 -5.83 2.93 2.65
CA ASP A 15 -6.53 4.17 2.32
C ASP A 15 -5.54 5.28 1.90
N LEU A 16 -4.41 5.37 2.60
CA LEU A 16 -3.33 6.29 2.26
C LEU A 16 -2.69 5.96 0.89
N GLU A 17 -2.47 4.68 0.58
CA GLU A 17 -1.98 4.22 -0.72
C GLU A 17 -2.88 4.71 -1.86
N ILE A 18 -4.20 4.55 -1.71
CA ILE A 18 -5.19 5.02 -2.68
C ILE A 18 -5.16 6.55 -2.81
N ALA A 19 -5.04 7.27 -1.69
CA ALA A 19 -4.92 8.73 -1.70
C ALA A 19 -3.70 9.24 -2.49
N PHE A 20 -2.61 8.47 -2.54
CA PHE A 20 -1.43 8.77 -3.37
C PHE A 20 -1.55 8.29 -4.82
N LEU A 21 -2.26 7.18 -5.06
CA LEU A 21 -2.51 6.65 -6.41
C LEU A 21 -3.36 7.60 -7.26
N PHE A 22 -4.37 8.24 -6.69
CA PHE A 22 -5.27 9.16 -7.43
C PHE A 22 -4.54 10.32 -8.11
N PRO A 23 -3.82 11.20 -7.39
CA PRO A 23 -3.13 12.34 -8.02
C PRO A 23 -2.08 11.86 -9.02
N TRP A 24 -1.37 10.76 -8.72
CA TRP A 24 -0.42 10.17 -9.67
C TRP A 24 -1.11 9.71 -10.97
N ALA A 25 -2.25 9.03 -10.88
CA ALA A 25 -3.00 8.58 -12.04
C ALA A 25 -3.52 9.76 -12.88
N VAL A 26 -3.91 10.86 -12.23
CA VAL A 26 -4.36 12.09 -12.91
C VAL A 26 -3.21 12.77 -13.67
N VAL A 27 -1.99 12.80 -13.10
CA VAL A 27 -0.84 13.45 -13.73
C VAL A 27 0.04 12.53 -14.55
N LEU A 28 -0.30 11.24 -14.67
CA LEU A 28 0.52 10.21 -15.34
C LEU A 28 0.98 10.63 -16.74
N ASP A 29 0.10 11.29 -17.49
CA ASP A 29 0.35 11.75 -18.86
C ASP A 29 1.46 12.83 -18.94
N SER A 30 1.68 13.57 -17.85
CA SER A 30 2.69 14.65 -17.76
C SER A 30 4.06 14.18 -17.26
N ILE A 31 4.09 13.18 -16.38
CA ILE A 31 5.33 12.65 -15.77
C ILE A 31 5.91 11.48 -16.58
N GLY A 32 5.12 10.87 -17.45
CA GLY A 32 5.54 9.81 -18.36
C GLY A 32 6.14 8.60 -17.65
N THR A 33 7.19 8.01 -18.24
CA THR A 33 7.83 6.78 -17.75
C THR A 33 8.49 6.93 -16.37
N PHE A 34 8.96 8.12 -16.02
CA PHE A 34 9.53 8.39 -14.69
C PHE A 34 8.46 8.26 -13.59
N GLY A 35 7.27 8.80 -13.83
CA GLY A 35 6.12 8.64 -12.94
C GLY A 35 5.73 7.17 -12.76
N LEU A 36 5.77 6.40 -13.83
CA LEU A 36 5.48 4.96 -13.83
C LEU A 36 6.45 4.17 -12.95
N VAL A 37 7.76 4.41 -13.08
CA VAL A 37 8.78 3.73 -12.26
C VAL A 37 8.68 4.15 -10.79
N ALA A 38 8.47 5.44 -10.52
CA ALA A 38 8.34 5.94 -9.15
C ALA A 38 7.15 5.30 -8.41
N MET A 39 5.98 5.23 -9.06
CA MET A 39 4.81 4.57 -8.48
C MET A 39 4.99 3.05 -8.39
N GLY A 40 5.65 2.43 -9.37
CA GLY A 40 6.00 1.00 -9.31
C GLY A 40 6.85 0.65 -8.08
N ILE A 41 7.85 1.48 -7.76
CA ILE A 41 8.68 1.30 -6.55
C ILE A 41 7.85 1.52 -5.28
N PHE A 42 7.00 2.55 -5.26
CA PHE A 42 6.13 2.83 -4.11
C PHE A 42 5.22 1.65 -3.78
N LEU A 43 4.50 1.13 -4.78
CA LEU A 43 3.64 -0.05 -4.63
C LEU A 43 4.44 -1.29 -4.22
N PHE A 44 5.63 -1.49 -4.79
CA PHE A 44 6.49 -2.62 -4.42
C PHE A 44 6.87 -2.61 -2.94
N ILE A 45 7.23 -1.45 -2.39
CA ILE A 45 7.57 -1.32 -0.96
C ILE A 45 6.36 -1.67 -0.08
N LEU A 46 5.17 -1.20 -0.45
CA LEU A 46 3.94 -1.49 0.29
C LEU A 46 3.57 -2.98 0.23
N VAL A 47 3.67 -3.61 -0.94
CA VAL A 47 3.44 -5.05 -1.11
C VAL A 47 4.41 -5.87 -0.24
N VAL A 48 5.69 -5.47 -0.17
CA VAL A 48 6.67 -6.12 0.72
C VAL A 48 6.29 -5.97 2.19
N GLY A 49 5.84 -4.78 2.60
CA GLY A 49 5.31 -4.54 3.95
C GLY A 49 4.11 -5.42 4.27
N PHE A 50 3.16 -5.51 3.34
CA PHE A 50 1.97 -6.35 3.45
C PHE A 50 2.30 -7.84 3.58
N ILE A 51 3.22 -8.35 2.74
CA ILE A 51 3.70 -9.73 2.81
C ILE A 51 4.36 -10.02 4.17
N TYR A 52 5.11 -9.05 4.72
CA TYR A 52 5.72 -9.20 6.04
C TYR A 52 4.67 -9.32 7.15
N GLU A 53 3.65 -8.46 7.14
CA GLU A 53 2.55 -8.51 8.11
C GLU A 53 1.74 -9.81 8.00
N TRP A 54 1.46 -10.26 6.76
CA TRP A 54 0.82 -11.54 6.50
C TRP A 54 1.62 -12.69 7.10
N LYS A 55 2.93 -12.77 6.82
CA LYS A 55 3.81 -13.82 7.34
C LYS A 55 3.93 -13.81 8.86
N LYS A 56 3.69 -12.67 9.51
CA LYS A 56 3.70 -12.55 10.97
C LYS A 56 2.43 -13.07 11.63
N GLY A 57 1.46 -13.58 10.85
CA GLY A 57 0.21 -14.14 11.37
C GLY A 57 -0.75 -13.06 11.88
N ALA A 58 -0.58 -11.80 11.46
CA ALA A 58 -1.46 -10.69 11.82
C ALA A 58 -2.90 -10.87 11.29
N LEU A 59 -3.07 -11.71 10.26
CA LEU A 59 -4.29 -11.91 9.48
C LEU A 59 -4.86 -13.32 9.58
N GLU A 60 -4.26 -14.24 10.34
CA GLU A 60 -4.81 -15.60 10.51
C GLU A 60 -5.98 -15.58 11.49
N TRP A 61 -7.14 -16.02 10.99
CA TRP A 61 -8.36 -16.25 11.74
C TRP A 61 -8.49 -17.76 11.94
N ASP A 62 -8.36 -18.23 13.18
CA ASP A 62 -9.09 -19.44 13.61
C ASP A 62 -10.44 -18.99 14.16
#